data_AF-A0AAD8BMR0-F1
#
_entry.id   AF-A0AAD8BMR0-F1
#
_cell.length_a   1.000
_cell.length_b   1.000
_cell.length_c   1.000
_cell.angle_alpha   90.00
_cell.angle_beta   90.00
_cell.angle_gamma   90.00
#
_symmetry.space_group_name_H-M   'P 1'
#
loop_
_entity.id
_entity.type
_entity.pdbx_description
1 polymer ?
#
loop_
_entity_poly.entity_id
_entity_poly.type
_entity_poly.pdbx_seq_one_letter_code
_entity_poly.pdbx_strand_id
1 'polypeptide(L)'
;MAYQALSECPVGWFGSLCNKICRCENLECETDGECKTKRCLPGFFGKQCQYVDSIMSAEVSQEELKSRNATKCQTSFIALSPLVIKFNSETRISWIQIEGFAEEDLLGLALTFVQTPNKSCYKGPCQRRRDIYLDPNTLVINCDIGNYVCQLNITFEETRIERRLCAVYVRGGRNLALKQATTMSTSTVNETGMVSDGSLAVDGRLDECAATRNDDLLWTLKLHFYSSVVLSEIVIYFRPSKENQIFLLQLHADENDTIMVYRGEVHPRVSLVPTPDRFIRILELSLQHANAQMTVCELEAYGECAPPMFGPDCTDICSMECKNYTCSYEGYCRYCKNQTKALHCVDCLKGCGARDNIKTETTDYVISGLRVSPVLSYIMIIIFICVLIMATTDGVRGFLARKKPLVQKYTKEVEKKKPAKRRTTLTRKTSIKRLTFQAPSTELIGDSSLLQSINSFPSAKSLPSETSI
;
A
#
# COMPACT_ATOMS: atom_id res chain seq x y z
N MET A 1 -10.58 23.38 -5.96
CA MET A 1 -9.94 23.20 -4.64
C MET A 1 -8.73 24.09 -4.61
N ALA A 2 -8.70 25.10 -3.74
CA ALA A 2 -7.52 25.93 -3.55
C ALA A 2 -6.49 25.08 -2.78
N TYR A 3 -5.29 24.91 -3.34
CA TYR A 3 -4.16 24.35 -2.61
C TYR A 3 -3.80 25.34 -1.51
N GLN A 4 -4.27 25.10 -0.28
CA GLN A 4 -3.69 25.75 0.89
C GLN A 4 -2.20 25.40 0.90
N ALA A 5 -1.35 26.42 1.01
CA ALA A 5 0.08 26.25 1.18
C ALA A 5 0.31 25.27 2.33
N LEU A 6 1.05 24.20 2.02
CA LEU A 6 1.32 23.06 2.88
C LEU A 6 1.78 23.54 4.26
N SER A 7 0.95 23.26 5.28
CA SER A 7 1.42 23.28 6.66
C SER A 7 2.62 22.34 6.76
N GLU A 8 3.72 22.81 7.37
CA GLU A 8 4.84 21.94 7.72
C GLU A 8 4.32 20.71 8.45
N CYS A 9 4.85 19.54 8.10
CA CYS A 9 4.43 18.30 8.74
C CYS A 9 4.83 18.30 10.23
N PRO A 10 4.03 17.66 11.10
CA PRO A 10 4.44 17.43 12.48
C PRO A 10 5.81 16.74 12.53
N VAL A 11 6.58 17.00 13.58
CA VAL A 11 7.89 16.38 13.80
C VAL A 11 7.79 14.86 13.68
N GLY A 12 8.74 14.25 12.95
CA GLY A 12 8.75 12.82 12.68
C GLY A 12 7.85 12.38 11.51
N TRP A 13 7.24 13.31 10.78
CA TRP A 13 6.42 13.02 9.60
C TRP A 13 6.85 13.80 8.38
N PHE A 14 6.64 13.24 7.18
CA PHE A 14 6.95 13.89 5.91
C PHE A 14 5.99 13.45 4.79
N GLY A 15 6.20 14.00 3.59
CA GLY A 15 5.38 13.78 2.40
C GLY A 15 4.32 14.85 2.20
N SER A 16 3.75 14.94 1.00
CA SER A 16 2.79 16.01 0.66
C SER A 16 1.51 16.02 1.52
N LEU A 17 1.20 14.90 2.17
CA LEU A 17 0.04 14.75 3.06
C LEU A 17 0.45 14.39 4.50
N CYS A 18 1.72 14.57 4.85
CA CYS A 18 2.28 14.23 6.17
C CYS A 18 1.96 12.80 6.62
N ASN A 19 1.93 11.88 5.66
CA ASN A 19 1.44 10.51 5.78
C ASN A 19 2.56 9.46 5.78
N LYS A 20 3.80 9.89 5.96
CA LYS A 20 4.95 9.00 6.11
C LYS A 20 5.68 9.28 7.40
N ILE A 21 6.08 8.23 8.09
CA ILE A 21 6.86 8.32 9.31
C ILE A 21 8.34 8.39 8.96
N CYS A 22 9.02 9.32 9.62
CA CYS A 22 10.46 9.44 9.63
C CYS A 22 11.07 8.25 10.36
N ARG A 23 11.80 7.41 9.62
CA ARG A 23 12.48 6.22 10.17
C ARG A 23 14.00 6.37 10.14
N CYS A 24 14.47 7.60 10.26
CA CYS A 24 15.88 7.94 10.39
C CYS A 24 16.34 7.79 11.84
N GLU A 25 17.64 7.61 12.04
CA GLU A 25 18.25 7.67 13.38
C GLU A 25 17.85 9.00 14.07
N ASN A 26 17.48 8.93 15.35
CA ASN A 26 16.94 10.06 16.14
C ASN A 26 15.62 10.67 15.62
N LEU A 27 14.93 10.05 14.66
CA LEU A 27 13.71 10.56 14.04
C LEU A 27 13.90 11.90 13.31
N GLU A 28 15.12 12.18 12.85
CA GLU A 28 15.47 13.41 12.14
C GLU A 28 15.60 13.19 10.63
N CYS A 29 14.59 13.67 9.88
CA CYS A 29 14.62 13.75 8.43
C CYS A 29 14.29 15.17 7.96
N GLU A 30 14.70 15.44 6.73
CA GLU A 30 14.28 16.60 5.97
C GLU A 30 12.80 16.49 5.56
N THR A 31 12.25 17.58 5.03
CA THR A 31 10.83 17.66 4.63
C THR A 31 10.45 16.69 3.51
N ASP A 32 11.42 16.23 2.72
CA ASP A 32 11.25 15.19 1.71
C ASP A 32 11.40 13.77 2.27
N GLY A 33 11.81 13.63 3.53
CA GLY A 33 12.05 12.36 4.23
C GLY A 33 13.50 11.88 4.21
N GLU A 34 14.43 12.59 3.56
CA GLU A 34 15.83 12.20 3.54
C GLU A 34 16.46 12.31 4.93
N CYS A 35 17.26 11.32 5.33
CA CYS A 35 17.86 11.30 6.67
C CYS A 35 19.06 12.23 6.75
N LYS A 36 19.07 13.11 7.76
CA LYS A 36 20.20 14.01 8.02
C LYS A 36 21.52 13.27 8.25
N THR A 37 21.45 12.14 8.97
CA THR A 37 22.60 11.28 9.28
C THR A 37 22.84 10.18 8.24
N LYS A 38 22.00 10.08 7.20
CA LYS A 38 21.97 8.97 6.23
C LYS A 38 21.78 7.58 6.86
N ARG A 39 21.33 7.51 8.11
CA ARG A 39 21.07 6.25 8.83
C ARG A 39 19.60 6.03 9.05
N CYS A 40 19.18 4.78 8.84
CA CYS A 40 17.85 4.30 9.19
C CYS A 40 17.83 3.75 10.61
N LEU A 41 16.64 3.75 11.21
CA LEU A 41 16.38 2.97 12.41
C LEU A 41 16.57 1.47 12.14
N PRO A 42 16.99 0.68 13.13
CA PRO A 42 17.06 -0.77 13.00
C PRO A 42 15.74 -1.36 12.50
N GLY A 43 15.81 -2.26 11.52
CA GLY A 43 14.62 -2.81 10.87
C GLY A 43 14.16 -2.04 9.64
N PHE A 44 14.83 -0.95 9.26
CA PHE A 44 14.47 -0.17 8.08
C PHE A 44 15.66 0.13 7.17
N PHE A 45 15.39 0.29 5.87
CA PHE A 45 16.41 0.60 4.87
C PHE A 45 15.83 1.25 3.59
N GLY A 46 16.72 1.50 2.62
CA GLY A 46 16.40 2.09 1.33
C GLY A 46 16.19 3.60 1.37
N LYS A 47 15.70 4.17 0.27
CA LYS A 47 15.47 5.62 0.18
C LYS A 47 14.49 6.07 1.27
N GLN A 48 14.87 7.10 2.04
CA GLN A 48 14.07 7.67 3.13
C GLN A 48 13.68 6.65 4.23
N CYS A 49 14.39 5.52 4.32
CA CYS A 49 14.18 4.47 5.32
C CYS A 49 12.75 3.92 5.37
N GLN A 50 12.07 3.86 4.23
CA GLN A 50 10.66 3.46 4.18
C GLN A 50 10.45 1.95 4.10
N TYR A 51 11.47 1.17 3.74
CA TYR A 51 11.33 -0.29 3.63
C TYR A 51 11.61 -0.99 4.94
N VAL A 52 10.73 -1.92 5.32
CA VAL A 52 11.02 -2.89 6.37
C VAL A 52 12.10 -3.85 5.89
N ASP A 53 13.11 -4.05 6.72
CA ASP A 53 14.18 -5.01 6.51
C ASP A 53 13.89 -6.32 7.22
N SER A 54 13.34 -7.30 6.48
CA SER A 54 12.87 -8.56 7.04
C SER A 54 13.98 -9.42 7.65
N ILE A 55 15.25 -9.17 7.31
CA ILE A 55 16.39 -9.91 7.86
C ILE A 55 16.63 -9.60 9.34
N MET A 56 16.22 -8.43 9.82
CA MET A 56 16.50 -7.99 11.20
C MET A 56 15.78 -8.86 12.23
N SER A 57 14.62 -9.41 11.88
CA SER A 57 13.89 -10.39 12.69
C SER A 57 14.24 -11.84 12.39
N ALA A 58 15.00 -12.13 11.32
CA ALA A 58 15.26 -13.49 10.86
C ALA A 58 16.36 -14.20 11.67
N GLU A 59 16.33 -15.53 11.69
CA GLU A 59 17.48 -16.36 12.08
C GLU A 59 18.43 -16.44 10.88
N VAL A 60 19.72 -16.11 11.09
CA VAL A 60 20.71 -16.02 10.02
C VAL A 60 21.92 -16.91 10.31
N SER A 61 22.57 -17.43 9.27
CA SER A 61 23.79 -18.24 9.43
C SER A 61 25.01 -17.44 9.89
N GLN A 62 25.01 -16.13 9.67
CA GLN A 62 26.06 -15.19 10.09
C GLN A 62 25.38 -13.90 10.57
N GLU A 63 25.55 -13.52 11.84
CA GLU A 63 24.88 -12.35 12.43
C GLU A 63 25.35 -11.02 11.81
N GLU A 64 26.54 -11.01 11.21
CA GLU A 64 27.07 -9.87 10.45
C GLU A 64 26.15 -9.47 9.28
N LEU A 65 25.30 -10.37 8.78
CA LEU A 65 24.27 -10.06 7.78
C LEU A 65 23.31 -8.95 8.24
N LYS A 66 23.08 -8.83 9.55
CA LYS A 66 22.21 -7.81 10.17
C LYS A 66 22.96 -6.53 10.53
N SER A 67 24.27 -6.45 10.29
CA SER A 67 25.07 -5.27 10.60
C SER A 67 24.67 -4.08 9.73
N ARG A 68 24.45 -2.92 10.33
CA ARG A 68 24.08 -1.66 9.64
C ARG A 68 25.02 -0.55 10.12
N ASN A 69 25.79 0.04 9.21
CA ASN A 69 26.71 1.14 9.50
C ASN A 69 26.24 2.45 8.84
N ALA A 70 26.64 3.62 9.39
CA ALA A 70 26.42 4.93 8.71
C ALA A 70 27.05 4.92 7.34
N THR A 71 28.32 4.55 7.34
CA THR A 71 29.12 4.58 6.14
C THR A 71 29.01 3.21 5.53
N LYS A 72 28.48 3.20 4.31
CA LYS A 72 28.40 2.02 3.46
C LYS A 72 29.75 1.29 3.47
N CYS A 73 29.73 -0.01 3.75
CA CYS A 73 30.92 -0.86 3.81
C CYS A 73 32.03 -0.43 4.80
N GLN A 74 31.69 0.30 5.88
CA GLN A 74 32.67 0.59 6.94
C GLN A 74 33.21 -0.70 7.59
N THR A 75 32.35 -1.70 7.74
CA THR A 75 32.74 -3.05 8.13
C THR A 75 32.35 -4.02 7.02
N SER A 76 33.16 -5.07 6.84
CA SER A 76 32.84 -6.19 5.96
C SER A 76 33.11 -7.50 6.70
N PHE A 77 32.51 -8.58 6.20
CA PHE A 77 32.69 -9.94 6.71
C PHE A 77 32.89 -10.91 5.54
N ILE A 78 33.56 -12.03 5.81
CA ILE A 78 33.74 -13.10 4.83
C ILE A 78 32.46 -13.93 4.80
N ALA A 79 31.78 -13.95 3.66
CA ALA A 79 30.54 -14.67 3.46
C ALA A 79 30.79 -16.17 3.29
N LEU A 80 30.25 -16.97 4.21
CA LEU A 80 30.33 -18.43 4.16
C LEU A 80 29.16 -18.99 3.36
N SER A 81 29.43 -19.67 2.26
CA SER A 81 28.38 -20.23 1.40
C SER A 81 27.85 -21.58 1.92
N PRO A 82 26.52 -21.79 2.00
CA PRO A 82 25.44 -20.83 1.75
C PRO A 82 25.21 -19.86 2.91
N LEU A 83 24.87 -18.61 2.59
CA LEU A 83 24.24 -17.71 3.57
C LEU A 83 22.78 -18.10 3.70
N VAL A 84 22.36 -18.49 4.90
CA VAL A 84 21.00 -18.95 5.19
C VAL A 84 20.27 -17.88 5.99
N ILE A 85 19.09 -17.48 5.50
CA ILE A 85 18.19 -16.53 6.18
C ILE A 85 16.84 -17.23 6.35
N LYS A 86 16.45 -17.55 7.58
CA LYS A 86 15.17 -18.16 7.93
C LYS A 86 14.25 -17.13 8.57
N PHE A 87 13.10 -16.89 7.96
CA PHE A 87 12.13 -15.92 8.45
C PHE A 87 11.23 -16.54 9.53
N ASN A 88 11.00 -15.80 10.62
CA ASN A 88 10.16 -16.25 11.72
C ASN A 88 8.70 -16.45 11.27
N SER A 89 8.22 -15.54 10.42
CA SER A 89 6.93 -15.63 9.73
C SER A 89 7.12 -15.84 8.24
N GLU A 90 6.09 -16.40 7.60
CA GLU A 90 6.00 -16.45 6.14
C GLU A 90 6.03 -15.00 5.61
N THR A 91 6.95 -14.70 4.69
CA THR A 91 7.14 -13.33 4.18
C THR A 91 7.13 -13.30 2.66
N ARG A 92 6.70 -12.18 2.07
CA ARG A 92 6.74 -11.99 0.63
C ARG A 92 7.97 -11.18 0.25
N ILE A 93 8.87 -11.78 -0.52
CA ILE A 93 10.08 -11.12 -1.01
C ILE A 93 9.87 -10.74 -2.47
N SER A 94 10.20 -9.50 -2.79
CA SER A 94 10.15 -8.98 -4.17
C SER A 94 11.51 -8.53 -4.66
N TRP A 95 12.38 -8.05 -3.78
CA TRP A 95 13.78 -7.80 -4.09
C TRP A 95 14.66 -7.86 -2.85
N ILE A 96 15.96 -8.02 -3.11
CA ILE A 96 17.03 -8.13 -2.13
C ILE A 96 18.13 -7.18 -2.55
N GLN A 97 18.74 -6.46 -1.61
CA GLN A 97 19.94 -5.66 -1.87
C GLN A 97 21.13 -6.28 -1.16
N ILE A 98 22.23 -6.42 -1.88
CA ILE A 98 23.49 -6.95 -1.37
C ILE A 98 24.56 -5.91 -1.61
N GLU A 99 25.25 -5.55 -0.54
CA GLU A 99 26.39 -4.65 -0.56
C GLU A 99 27.67 -5.46 -0.44
N GLY A 100 28.51 -5.44 -1.47
CA GLY A 100 29.80 -6.09 -1.52
C GLY A 100 30.92 -5.13 -1.13
N PHE A 101 32.03 -5.64 -0.64
CA PHE A 101 33.22 -4.82 -0.39
C PHE A 101 33.81 -4.32 -1.73
N ALA A 102 33.76 -5.15 -2.77
CA ALA A 102 34.08 -4.82 -4.15
C ALA A 102 33.06 -5.43 -5.13
N GLU A 103 33.17 -5.10 -6.42
CA GLU A 103 32.26 -5.59 -7.46
C GLU A 103 32.38 -7.10 -7.65
N GLU A 104 33.61 -7.61 -7.62
CA GLU A 104 33.91 -9.02 -7.72
C GLU A 104 33.19 -9.84 -6.66
N ASP A 105 32.99 -9.32 -5.45
CA ASP A 105 32.29 -10.00 -4.34
C ASP A 105 30.82 -10.30 -4.65
N LEU A 106 30.24 -9.61 -5.64
CA LEU A 106 28.85 -9.75 -6.07
C LEU A 106 28.68 -10.66 -7.29
N LEU A 107 29.77 -11.20 -7.84
CA LEU A 107 29.72 -12.09 -9.01
C LEU A 107 29.34 -13.53 -8.63
N GLY A 108 28.62 -14.21 -9.53
CA GLY A 108 28.26 -15.62 -9.36
C GLY A 108 27.28 -15.88 -8.21
N LEU A 109 26.55 -14.86 -7.74
CA LEU A 109 25.50 -15.00 -6.74
C LEU A 109 24.33 -15.80 -7.31
N ALA A 110 23.87 -16.82 -6.57
CA ALA A 110 22.66 -17.56 -6.85
C ALA A 110 21.73 -17.56 -5.63
N LEU A 111 20.43 -17.38 -5.87
CA LEU A 111 19.40 -17.33 -4.83
C LEU A 111 18.47 -18.51 -5.00
N THR A 112 18.30 -19.26 -3.92
CA THR A 112 17.36 -20.37 -3.84
C THR A 112 16.50 -20.24 -2.60
N PHE A 113 15.22 -20.54 -2.76
CA PHE A 113 14.24 -20.52 -1.71
C PHE A 113 13.96 -21.94 -1.26
N VAL A 114 13.95 -22.13 0.06
CA VAL A 114 13.78 -23.45 0.68
C VAL A 114 12.49 -23.45 1.47
N GLN A 115 11.72 -24.51 1.30
CA GLN A 115 10.53 -24.76 2.09
C GLN A 115 10.95 -25.33 3.45
N THR A 116 10.41 -24.76 4.53
CA THR A 116 10.55 -25.33 5.87
C THR A 116 9.45 -26.36 6.14
N PRO A 117 9.70 -27.38 6.99
CA PRO A 117 8.69 -28.37 7.33
C PRO A 117 7.40 -27.70 7.84
N ASN A 118 6.25 -28.22 7.42
CA ASN A 118 4.92 -27.76 7.85
C ASN A 118 4.49 -26.36 7.40
N LYS A 119 5.25 -25.68 6.53
CA LYS A 119 4.85 -24.40 5.94
C LYS A 119 4.71 -24.51 4.42
N SER A 120 3.70 -23.86 3.84
CA SER A 120 3.44 -23.88 2.40
C SER A 120 4.20 -22.74 1.69
N CYS A 121 5.53 -22.73 1.85
CA CYS A 121 6.40 -21.74 1.25
C CYS A 121 6.92 -22.15 -0.14
N TYR A 122 7.22 -21.13 -0.95
CA TYR A 122 7.88 -21.25 -2.24
C TYR A 122 9.23 -21.98 -2.10
N LYS A 123 9.47 -22.91 -3.03
CA LYS A 123 10.72 -23.64 -3.16
C LYS A 123 11.21 -23.54 -4.60
N GLY A 124 12.46 -23.15 -4.78
CA GLY A 124 13.08 -23.05 -6.10
C GLY A 124 13.97 -21.83 -6.27
N PRO A 125 14.41 -21.53 -7.50
CA PRO A 125 15.24 -20.36 -7.78
C PRO A 125 14.40 -19.07 -7.77
N CYS A 126 15.09 -17.92 -7.75
CA CYS A 126 14.50 -16.60 -8.02
C CYS A 126 13.86 -16.58 -9.42
N GLN A 127 12.53 -16.46 -9.48
CA GLN A 127 11.79 -16.40 -10.74
C GLN A 127 11.94 -15.03 -11.40
N ARG A 128 12.10 -15.03 -12.73
CA ARG A 128 12.25 -13.80 -13.53
C ARG A 128 13.29 -12.83 -12.94
N ARG A 129 14.40 -13.41 -12.46
CA ARG A 129 15.50 -12.69 -11.81
C ARG A 129 15.95 -11.51 -12.68
N ARG A 130 16.11 -10.36 -12.04
CA ARG A 130 16.80 -9.21 -12.63
C ARG A 130 17.80 -8.63 -11.64
N ASP A 131 19.01 -8.46 -12.12
CA ASP A 131 20.12 -7.88 -11.38
C ASP A 131 20.28 -6.41 -11.80
N ILE A 132 20.31 -5.51 -10.83
CA ILE A 132 20.43 -4.06 -11.01
C ILE A 132 21.59 -3.58 -10.16
N TYR A 133 22.67 -3.17 -10.81
CA TYR A 133 23.80 -2.54 -10.12
C TYR A 133 23.51 -1.05 -9.93
N LEU A 134 23.41 -0.61 -8.67
CA LEU A 134 23.26 0.82 -8.35
C LEU A 134 24.60 1.53 -8.43
N ASP A 135 25.65 0.82 -8.04
CA ASP A 135 27.06 1.22 -8.11
C ASP A 135 27.91 -0.07 -8.15
N PRO A 136 29.27 0.00 -8.27
CA PRO A 136 30.10 -1.20 -8.36
C PRO A 136 29.91 -2.18 -7.18
N ASN A 137 29.52 -1.68 -6.01
CA ASN A 137 29.50 -2.44 -4.76
C ASN A 137 28.06 -2.69 -4.27
N THR A 138 27.04 -2.42 -5.08
CA THR A 138 25.64 -2.63 -4.66
C THR A 138 24.80 -3.21 -5.77
N LEU A 139 24.27 -4.39 -5.47
CA LEU A 139 23.43 -5.17 -6.34
C LEU A 139 22.03 -5.29 -5.73
N VAL A 140 21.03 -4.85 -6.48
CA VAL A 140 19.62 -5.12 -6.21
C VAL A 140 19.16 -6.27 -7.10
N ILE A 141 18.62 -7.31 -6.49
CA ILE A 141 18.13 -8.51 -7.16
C ILE A 141 16.63 -8.57 -7.02
N ASN A 142 15.90 -8.36 -8.12
CA ASN A 142 14.45 -8.51 -8.17
C ASN A 142 14.07 -9.96 -8.44
N CYS A 143 13.08 -10.46 -7.70
CA CYS A 143 12.48 -11.78 -7.90
C CYS A 143 10.96 -11.63 -8.00
N ASP A 144 10.34 -12.32 -8.97
CA ASP A 144 8.88 -12.37 -9.09
C ASP A 144 8.31 -13.61 -8.41
N ILE A 145 8.19 -13.55 -7.09
CA ILE A 145 7.68 -14.66 -6.30
C ILE A 145 6.27 -14.29 -5.84
N GLY A 146 5.28 -15.02 -6.37
CA GLY A 146 3.87 -14.86 -6.00
C GLY A 146 3.52 -15.48 -4.65
N ASN A 147 4.32 -16.45 -4.19
CA ASN A 147 4.11 -17.21 -2.96
C ASN A 147 4.97 -16.70 -1.79
N TYR A 148 4.67 -17.18 -0.59
CA TYR A 148 5.44 -16.91 0.60
C TYR A 148 6.84 -17.52 0.54
N VAL A 149 7.78 -16.90 1.23
CA VAL A 149 9.13 -17.41 1.46
C VAL A 149 9.32 -17.64 2.95
N CYS A 150 9.88 -18.81 3.27
CA CYS A 150 10.24 -19.18 4.65
C CYS A 150 11.74 -19.11 4.87
N GLN A 151 12.53 -19.45 3.85
CA GLN A 151 13.98 -19.45 3.92
C GLN A 151 14.57 -19.03 2.57
N LEU A 152 15.58 -18.17 2.64
CA LEU A 152 16.40 -17.72 1.52
C LEU A 152 17.83 -18.24 1.73
N ASN A 153 18.37 -18.90 0.71
CA ASN A 153 19.75 -19.30 0.62
C ASN A 153 20.46 -18.49 -0.47
N ILE A 154 21.56 -17.85 -0.12
CA ILE A 154 22.45 -17.15 -1.07
C ILE A 154 23.74 -17.96 -1.20
N THR A 155 24.01 -18.43 -2.41
CA THR A 155 25.20 -19.23 -2.75
C THR A 155 26.09 -18.50 -3.74
N PHE A 156 27.36 -18.89 -3.80
CA PHE A 156 28.32 -18.38 -4.78
C PHE A 156 28.77 -19.54 -5.69
N GLU A 157 28.77 -19.34 -7.01
CA GLU A 157 29.18 -20.35 -7.98
C GLU A 157 30.62 -20.81 -7.76
N GLU A 158 31.53 -19.86 -7.48
CA GLU A 158 32.93 -20.16 -7.21
C GLU A 158 33.22 -20.12 -5.72
N THR A 159 33.34 -21.30 -5.10
CA THR A 159 33.55 -21.48 -3.66
C THR A 159 34.98 -21.27 -3.20
N ARG A 160 35.94 -21.15 -4.13
CA ARG A 160 37.37 -20.95 -3.82
C ARG A 160 37.75 -19.48 -3.63
N ILE A 161 36.90 -18.56 -4.07
CA ILE A 161 37.12 -17.12 -3.94
C ILE A 161 36.40 -16.67 -2.67
N GLU A 162 37.15 -16.12 -1.72
CA GLU A 162 36.56 -15.48 -0.55
C GLU A 162 35.72 -14.28 -1.00
N ARG A 163 34.48 -14.22 -0.53
CA ARG A 163 33.55 -13.14 -0.83
C ARG A 163 33.42 -12.26 0.39
N ARG A 164 33.68 -10.96 0.24
CA ARG A 164 33.51 -9.97 1.31
C ARG A 164 32.24 -9.18 1.11
N LEU A 165 31.30 -9.33 2.04
CA LEU A 165 30.04 -8.58 2.03
C LEU A 165 30.01 -7.57 3.16
N CYS A 166 29.24 -6.51 2.97
CA CYS A 166 29.04 -5.45 3.95
C CYS A 166 27.68 -5.58 4.63
N ALA A 167 26.62 -5.80 3.85
CA ALA A 167 25.26 -5.93 4.34
C ALA A 167 24.37 -6.66 3.33
N VAL A 168 23.33 -7.31 3.83
CA VAL A 168 22.25 -7.89 3.03
C VAL A 168 20.93 -7.36 3.57
N TYR A 169 20.10 -6.86 2.68
CA TYR A 169 18.77 -6.31 2.99
C TYR A 169 17.71 -7.11 2.25
N VAL A 170 16.64 -7.47 2.96
CA VAL A 170 15.50 -8.19 2.38
C VAL A 170 14.27 -7.31 2.49
N ARG A 171 13.71 -6.92 1.34
CA ARG A 171 12.58 -5.98 1.29
C ARG A 171 11.28 -6.63 1.77
N GLY A 172 10.75 -6.15 2.89
CA GLY A 172 9.41 -6.45 3.40
C GLY A 172 8.29 -5.52 2.90
N GLY A 173 8.65 -4.44 2.18
CA GLY A 173 7.72 -3.43 1.69
C GLY A 173 7.67 -2.18 2.57
N ARG A 174 6.88 -1.18 2.17
CA ARG A 174 6.66 0.05 2.93
C ARG A 174 5.21 0.14 3.39
N ASN A 175 4.97 0.69 4.59
CA ASN A 175 3.61 0.82 5.12
C ASN A 175 2.89 1.97 4.39
N LEU A 176 1.90 1.63 3.57
CA LEU A 176 1.07 2.55 2.79
C LEU A 176 -0.20 2.96 3.53
N ALA A 177 -0.50 2.36 4.70
CA ALA A 177 -1.71 2.65 5.48
C ALA A 177 -1.59 3.93 6.31
N LEU A 178 -0.35 4.34 6.65
CA LEU A 178 -0.07 5.46 7.54
C LEU A 178 -0.82 6.74 7.13
N LYS A 179 -1.61 7.27 8.08
CA LYS A 179 -2.47 8.46 7.95
C LYS A 179 -3.25 8.53 6.64
N GLN A 180 -3.62 7.39 6.07
CA GLN A 180 -4.57 7.35 4.97
C GLN A 180 -5.95 7.78 5.47
N ALA A 181 -6.80 8.22 4.55
CA ALA A 181 -8.16 8.59 4.89
C ALA A 181 -8.93 7.35 5.34
N THR A 182 -9.58 7.43 6.50
CA THR A 182 -10.38 6.34 7.04
C THR A 182 -11.83 6.78 7.29
N THR A 183 -12.74 5.82 7.21
CA THR A 183 -14.13 5.99 7.64
C THR A 183 -14.51 4.84 8.57
N MET A 184 -15.18 5.14 9.67
CA MET A 184 -15.63 4.16 10.65
C MET A 184 -17.13 4.31 10.89
N SER A 185 -17.84 3.20 11.15
CA SER A 185 -19.30 3.20 11.36
C SER A 185 -19.74 4.12 12.51
N THR A 186 -19.03 4.06 13.64
CA THR A 186 -19.22 4.96 14.79
C THR A 186 -17.87 5.30 15.41
N SER A 187 -17.77 6.40 16.15
CA SER A 187 -16.60 6.73 16.98
C SER A 187 -16.99 6.73 18.47
N THR A 188 -16.00 6.57 19.34
CA THR A 188 -16.18 6.72 20.79
C THR A 188 -15.37 7.88 21.33
N VAL A 189 -15.75 8.40 22.49
CA VAL A 189 -14.98 9.42 23.20
C VAL A 189 -14.67 8.82 24.57
N ASN A 190 -13.39 8.78 24.92
CA ASN A 190 -12.97 8.27 26.22
C ASN A 190 -13.23 9.29 27.34
N GLU A 191 -12.93 8.93 28.58
CA GLU A 191 -13.11 9.80 29.75
C GLU A 191 -12.29 11.09 29.68
N THR A 192 -11.19 11.11 28.91
CA THR A 192 -10.33 12.29 28.72
C THR A 192 -10.81 13.20 27.58
N GLY A 193 -11.91 12.87 26.91
CA GLY A 193 -12.42 13.63 25.77
C GLY A 193 -11.73 13.33 24.44
N MET A 194 -10.82 12.35 24.40
CA MET A 194 -10.16 11.92 23.18
C MET A 194 -11.11 11.07 22.35
N VAL A 195 -11.26 11.43 21.07
CA VAL A 195 -12.08 10.70 20.10
C VAL A 195 -11.28 9.50 19.61
N SER A 196 -11.85 8.32 19.74
CA SER A 196 -11.38 7.09 19.12
C SER A 196 -12.14 6.91 17.82
N ASP A 197 -11.48 7.27 16.72
CA ASP A 197 -11.97 7.11 15.35
C ASP A 197 -11.01 6.25 14.53
N GLY A 198 -11.33 6.03 13.25
CA GLY A 198 -10.53 5.19 12.37
C GLY A 198 -9.11 5.73 12.10
N SER A 199 -8.81 7.00 12.38
CA SER A 199 -7.47 7.56 12.14
C SER A 199 -6.43 7.02 13.11
N LEU A 200 -6.87 6.62 14.32
CA LEU A 200 -6.00 5.98 15.33
C LEU A 200 -5.57 4.56 14.92
N ALA A 201 -6.25 3.92 13.96
CA ALA A 201 -5.83 2.61 13.48
C ALA A 201 -4.72 2.67 12.43
N VAL A 202 -4.26 3.87 12.05
CA VAL A 202 -3.28 4.06 10.97
C VAL A 202 -2.27 5.15 11.33
N ASP A 203 -2.09 5.44 12.61
CA ASP A 203 -1.20 6.51 13.07
C ASP A 203 0.23 6.02 13.34
N GLY A 204 0.48 4.71 13.20
CA GLY A 204 1.77 4.08 13.45
C GLY A 204 2.05 3.84 14.92
N ARG A 205 1.03 3.86 15.79
CA ARG A 205 1.15 3.70 17.23
C ARG A 205 0.31 2.51 17.70
N LEU A 206 0.83 1.75 18.67
CA LEU A 206 0.16 0.55 19.19
C LEU A 206 -0.56 0.79 20.52
N ASP A 207 -0.32 1.94 21.16
CA ASP A 207 -0.89 2.32 22.46
C ASP A 207 -2.28 2.97 22.32
N GLU A 208 -2.57 3.55 21.17
CA GLU A 208 -3.86 4.13 20.81
C GLU A 208 -4.61 3.18 19.88
N CYS A 209 -5.94 3.17 19.95
CA CYS A 209 -6.73 2.27 19.13
C CYS A 209 -8.05 2.89 18.69
N ALA A 210 -8.47 2.58 17.47
CA ALA A 210 -9.79 2.85 16.94
C ALA A 210 -10.81 1.87 17.54
N ALA A 211 -11.90 2.40 18.10
CA ALA A 211 -12.94 1.63 18.74
C ALA A 211 -14.32 2.26 18.49
N THR A 212 -15.27 1.44 18.08
CA THR A 212 -16.68 1.85 17.92
C THR A 212 -17.41 1.83 19.24
N ARG A 213 -18.67 2.28 19.24
CA ARG A 213 -19.54 2.13 20.40
C ARG A 213 -19.89 0.67 20.66
N ASN A 214 -20.25 0.36 21.91
CA ASN A 214 -20.65 -0.99 22.33
C ASN A 214 -21.96 -1.47 21.68
N ASP A 215 -22.81 -0.53 21.23
CA ASP A 215 -24.09 -0.80 20.57
C ASP A 215 -24.00 -0.82 19.03
N ASP A 216 -22.80 -0.70 18.48
CA ASP A 216 -22.58 -0.76 17.04
C ASP A 216 -22.47 -2.21 16.54
N LEU A 217 -23.61 -2.76 16.12
CA LEU A 217 -23.70 -4.13 15.60
C LEU A 217 -23.13 -4.29 14.17
N LEU A 218 -22.85 -3.18 13.48
CA LEU A 218 -22.38 -3.15 12.09
C LEU A 218 -21.02 -2.48 12.00
N TRP A 219 -20.09 -2.96 12.83
CA TRP A 219 -18.73 -2.46 12.87
C TRP A 219 -18.09 -2.49 11.48
N THR A 220 -17.67 -1.32 11.00
CA THR A 220 -16.89 -1.19 9.77
C THR A 220 -15.80 -0.15 9.92
N LEU A 221 -14.62 -0.47 9.39
CA LEU A 221 -13.50 0.45 9.21
C LEU A 221 -13.03 0.34 7.76
N LYS A 222 -13.10 1.44 7.01
CA LYS A 222 -12.55 1.52 5.65
C LYS A 222 -11.32 2.41 5.64
N LEU A 223 -10.29 1.97 4.95
CA LEU A 223 -9.08 2.72 4.64
C LEU A 223 -9.05 2.98 3.13
N HIS A 224 -8.89 4.24 2.77
CA HIS A 224 -8.82 4.70 1.38
C HIS A 224 -7.40 5.12 1.03
N PHE A 225 -6.77 4.40 0.11
CA PHE A 225 -5.47 4.79 -0.42
C PHE A 225 -5.64 5.95 -1.41
N TYR A 226 -4.78 6.97 -1.32
CA TYR A 226 -4.79 8.11 -2.27
C TYR A 226 -4.57 7.68 -3.72
N SER A 227 -3.78 6.63 -3.93
CA SER A 227 -3.49 6.02 -5.23
C SER A 227 -3.77 4.52 -5.17
N SER A 228 -3.95 3.88 -6.33
CA SER A 228 -4.03 2.42 -6.37
C SER A 228 -2.70 1.79 -5.93
N VAL A 229 -2.76 0.69 -5.19
CA VAL A 229 -1.58 0.04 -4.60
C VAL A 229 -1.55 -1.46 -4.88
N VAL A 230 -0.35 -2.03 -4.79
CA VAL A 230 -0.10 -3.47 -4.77
C VAL A 230 0.38 -3.84 -3.38
N LEU A 231 -0.46 -4.52 -2.61
CA LEU A 231 -0.12 -4.95 -1.25
C LEU A 231 0.65 -6.27 -1.26
N SER A 232 1.70 -6.32 -0.44
CA SER A 232 2.50 -7.51 -0.16
C SER A 232 2.17 -8.13 1.20
N GLU A 233 1.71 -7.35 2.18
CA GLU A 233 1.29 -7.84 3.49
C GLU A 233 0.32 -6.84 4.12
N ILE A 234 -0.65 -7.33 4.87
CA ILE A 234 -1.56 -6.56 5.72
C ILE A 234 -1.37 -7.09 7.13
N VAL A 235 -1.05 -6.21 8.07
CA VAL A 235 -0.90 -6.57 9.49
C VAL A 235 -1.93 -5.80 10.28
N ILE A 236 -2.69 -6.49 11.12
CA ILE A 236 -3.73 -5.92 11.95
C ILE A 236 -3.42 -6.25 13.40
N TYR A 237 -3.29 -5.22 14.22
CA TYR A 237 -3.08 -5.33 15.66
C TYR A 237 -4.41 -5.07 16.34
N PHE A 238 -5.00 -6.12 16.90
CA PHE A 238 -6.23 -6.01 17.67
C PHE A 238 -5.92 -5.88 19.15
N ARG A 239 -6.73 -5.09 19.87
CA ARG A 239 -6.70 -5.18 21.34
C ARG A 239 -7.24 -6.57 21.74
N PRO A 240 -6.57 -7.30 22.65
CA PRO A 240 -7.03 -8.61 23.07
C PRO A 240 -8.48 -8.57 23.57
N SER A 241 -9.36 -9.33 22.92
CA SER A 241 -10.74 -9.56 23.37
C SER A 241 -10.84 -10.92 24.06
N LYS A 242 -11.78 -11.06 24.99
CA LYS A 242 -12.08 -12.34 25.65
C LYS A 242 -12.94 -13.26 24.79
N GLU A 243 -13.55 -12.72 23.73
CA GLU A 243 -14.49 -13.43 22.88
C GLU A 243 -13.84 -13.84 21.57
N ASN A 244 -14.21 -15.03 21.08
CA ASN A 244 -13.82 -15.51 19.76
C ASN A 244 -14.61 -14.74 18.70
N GLN A 245 -14.10 -13.56 18.34
CA GLN A 245 -14.68 -12.72 17.31
C GLN A 245 -14.14 -13.10 15.93
N ILE A 246 -15.00 -13.05 14.93
CA ILE A 246 -14.63 -13.25 13.52
C ILE A 246 -14.69 -11.90 12.82
N PHE A 247 -13.60 -11.56 12.14
CA PHE A 247 -13.55 -10.40 11.27
C PHE A 247 -13.62 -10.82 9.80
N LEU A 248 -14.12 -9.91 8.97
CA LEU A 248 -14.08 -9.96 7.52
C LEU A 248 -13.20 -8.82 7.03
N LEU A 249 -12.20 -9.16 6.22
CA LEU A 249 -11.37 -8.20 5.51
C LEU A 249 -11.72 -8.27 4.02
N GLN A 250 -12.15 -7.16 3.46
CA GLN A 250 -12.48 -7.02 2.05
C GLN A 250 -11.50 -6.05 1.39
N LEU A 251 -11.01 -6.44 0.22
CA LEU A 251 -10.16 -5.57 -0.60
C LEU A 251 -10.95 -5.19 -1.83
N HIS A 252 -10.93 -3.90 -2.15
CA HIS A 252 -11.69 -3.37 -3.28
C HIS A 252 -10.77 -2.61 -4.23
N ALA A 253 -11.03 -2.79 -5.53
CA ALA A 253 -10.39 -1.99 -6.56
C ALA A 253 -11.01 -0.58 -6.64
N ASP A 254 -12.31 -0.46 -6.41
CA ASP A 254 -13.09 0.78 -6.27
C ASP A 254 -14.30 0.51 -5.35
N GLU A 255 -15.11 1.52 -4.99
CA GLU A 255 -16.16 1.42 -3.95
C GLU A 255 -17.12 0.22 -4.08
N ASN A 256 -17.44 -0.21 -5.31
CA ASN A 256 -18.41 -1.28 -5.57
C ASN A 256 -17.77 -2.56 -6.13
N ASP A 257 -16.45 -2.69 -6.05
CA ASP A 257 -15.70 -3.73 -6.75
C ASP A 257 -14.78 -4.49 -5.79
N THR A 258 -15.37 -5.43 -5.06
CA THR A 258 -14.65 -6.32 -4.13
C THR A 258 -13.89 -7.39 -4.91
N ILE A 259 -12.56 -7.37 -4.78
CA ILE A 259 -11.67 -8.31 -5.47
C ILE A 259 -11.19 -9.46 -4.56
N MET A 260 -11.27 -9.28 -3.24
CA MET A 260 -10.91 -10.33 -2.27
C MET A 260 -11.74 -10.18 -1.01
N VAL A 261 -12.13 -11.32 -0.42
CA VAL A 261 -12.73 -11.40 0.92
C VAL A 261 -11.96 -12.44 1.72
N TYR A 262 -11.51 -12.05 2.90
CA TYR A 262 -10.85 -12.90 3.87
C TYR A 262 -11.67 -12.94 5.16
N ARG A 263 -11.75 -14.13 5.77
CA ARG A 263 -12.44 -14.36 7.03
C ARG A 263 -11.43 -14.93 8.02
N GLY A 264 -11.30 -14.30 9.18
CA GLY A 264 -10.33 -14.71 10.20
C GLY A 264 -10.83 -14.49 11.61
N GLU A 265 -10.19 -15.17 12.55
CA GLU A 265 -10.40 -14.96 13.98
C GLU A 265 -9.55 -13.77 14.46
N VAL A 266 -10.11 -13.00 15.39
CA VAL A 266 -9.42 -11.87 16.01
C VAL A 266 -8.33 -12.41 16.96
N HIS A 267 -7.08 -12.12 16.65
CA HIS A 267 -5.92 -12.38 17.51
C HIS A 267 -5.16 -11.07 17.78
N PRO A 268 -4.35 -10.95 18.84
CA PRO A 268 -3.62 -9.71 19.12
C PRO A 268 -2.82 -9.14 17.93
N ARG A 269 -2.34 -10.03 17.07
CA ARG A 269 -1.72 -9.69 15.80
C ARG A 269 -2.16 -10.68 14.73
N VAL A 270 -2.69 -10.18 13.63
CA VAL A 270 -3.02 -10.95 12.43
C VAL A 270 -2.17 -10.43 11.29
N SER A 271 -1.58 -11.32 10.50
CA SER A 271 -0.82 -10.98 9.30
C SER A 271 -1.37 -11.79 8.13
N LEU A 272 -1.58 -11.12 7.01
CA LEU A 272 -2.23 -11.63 5.81
C LEU A 272 -1.45 -11.17 4.60
N VAL A 273 -1.20 -12.05 3.64
CA VAL A 273 -0.64 -11.63 2.35
C VAL A 273 -1.71 -11.76 1.29
N PRO A 274 -2.22 -10.63 0.78
CA PRO A 274 -3.29 -10.66 -0.20
C PRO A 274 -2.73 -11.09 -1.56
N THR A 275 -3.54 -11.85 -2.32
CA THR A 275 -3.20 -12.31 -3.67
C THR A 275 -4.20 -11.81 -4.73
N PRO A 276 -4.54 -10.51 -4.74
CA PRO A 276 -5.49 -9.99 -5.72
C PRO A 276 -4.88 -10.03 -7.12
N ASP A 277 -5.73 -10.22 -8.12
CA ASP A 277 -5.39 -10.09 -9.54
C ASP A 277 -5.40 -8.62 -10.02
N ARG A 278 -5.84 -7.70 -9.14
CA ARG A 278 -6.02 -6.27 -9.42
C ARG A 278 -5.44 -5.39 -8.32
N PHE A 279 -5.28 -4.11 -8.65
CA PHE A 279 -4.81 -3.10 -7.71
C PHE A 279 -5.89 -2.72 -6.70
N ILE A 280 -5.46 -2.40 -5.49
CA ILE A 280 -6.35 -2.10 -4.36
C ILE A 280 -6.43 -0.59 -4.20
N ARG A 281 -7.62 -0.07 -3.90
CA ARG A 281 -7.83 1.32 -3.47
C ARG A 281 -8.49 1.43 -2.11
N ILE A 282 -9.27 0.43 -1.72
CA ILE A 282 -9.99 0.43 -0.44
C ILE A 282 -9.74 -0.90 0.27
N LEU A 283 -9.43 -0.81 1.55
CA LEU A 283 -9.40 -1.93 2.48
C LEU A 283 -10.53 -1.73 3.49
N GLU A 284 -11.44 -2.69 3.57
CA GLU A 284 -12.59 -2.65 4.47
C GLU A 284 -12.51 -3.81 5.47
N LEU A 285 -12.49 -3.47 6.75
CA LEU A 285 -12.55 -4.41 7.84
C LEU A 285 -13.95 -4.33 8.46
N SER A 286 -14.58 -5.48 8.70
CA SER A 286 -15.89 -5.56 9.35
C SER A 286 -15.95 -6.72 10.34
N LEU A 287 -16.89 -6.69 11.29
CA LEU A 287 -17.17 -7.83 12.16
C LEU A 287 -18.35 -8.65 11.67
N GLN A 288 -18.25 -9.96 11.86
CA GLN A 288 -19.36 -10.87 11.64
C GLN A 288 -19.97 -11.28 12.99
N HIS A 289 -21.20 -10.86 13.26
CA HIS A 289 -22.00 -11.27 14.44
C HIS A 289 -21.37 -10.92 15.80
N ALA A 290 -21.05 -9.64 16.03
CA ALA A 290 -20.51 -9.22 17.31
C ALA A 290 -21.58 -8.56 18.19
N ASN A 291 -21.70 -9.07 19.43
CA ASN A 291 -22.35 -8.36 20.54
C ASN A 291 -21.34 -7.52 21.33
N ALA A 292 -20.13 -7.33 20.78
CA ALA A 292 -18.99 -6.76 21.48
C ALA A 292 -18.25 -5.76 20.59
N GLN A 293 -17.67 -4.77 21.26
CA GLN A 293 -16.84 -3.73 20.66
C GLN A 293 -15.62 -4.34 19.97
N MET A 294 -15.30 -3.89 18.76
CA MET A 294 -14.00 -4.13 18.15
C MET A 294 -13.04 -3.02 18.52
N THR A 295 -11.77 -3.36 18.65
CA THR A 295 -10.73 -2.37 18.82
C THR A 295 -9.52 -2.73 17.98
N VAL A 296 -9.20 -1.86 17.02
CA VAL A 296 -8.03 -1.98 16.14
C VAL A 296 -7.02 -0.94 16.57
N CYS A 297 -5.86 -1.39 17.02
CA CYS A 297 -4.80 -0.51 17.49
C CYS A 297 -3.95 -0.01 16.33
N GLU A 298 -3.59 -0.89 15.40
CA GLU A 298 -2.87 -0.48 14.21
C GLU A 298 -3.22 -1.41 13.05
N LEU A 299 -3.31 -0.84 11.86
CA LEU A 299 -3.55 -1.49 10.59
C LEU A 299 -2.44 -1.05 9.63
N GLU A 300 -1.50 -1.94 9.39
CA GLU A 300 -0.39 -1.72 8.49
C GLU A 300 -0.67 -2.40 7.14
N ALA A 301 -0.39 -1.69 6.05
CA ALA A 301 -0.53 -2.23 4.69
C ALA A 301 0.79 -2.08 3.95
N TYR A 302 1.61 -3.12 3.95
CA TYR A 302 2.90 -3.13 3.28
C TYR A 302 2.73 -3.38 1.79
N GLY A 303 3.35 -2.56 0.94
CA GLY A 303 3.19 -2.69 -0.50
C GLY A 303 4.04 -1.76 -1.35
N GLU A 304 3.61 -1.55 -2.59
CA GLU A 304 4.07 -0.48 -3.49
C GLU A 304 2.89 0.26 -4.14
N CYS A 305 3.18 1.39 -4.78
CA CYS A 305 2.30 1.99 -5.77
C CYS A 305 1.94 0.98 -6.87
N ALA A 306 0.70 1.05 -7.36
CA ALA A 306 0.34 0.36 -8.58
C ALA A 306 0.99 1.04 -9.80
N PRO A 307 1.49 0.26 -10.77
CA PRO A 307 1.88 0.80 -12.07
C PRO A 307 0.78 1.68 -12.70
N PRO A 308 1.14 2.77 -13.38
CA PRO A 308 2.50 3.17 -13.76
C PRO A 308 3.21 4.04 -12.71
N MET A 309 2.65 4.17 -11.50
CA MET A 309 3.11 5.15 -10.52
C MET A 309 4.23 4.60 -9.62
N PHE A 310 5.09 5.49 -9.13
CA PHE A 310 6.11 5.19 -8.13
C PHE A 310 6.40 6.38 -7.21
N GLY A 311 7.39 6.21 -6.32
CA GLY A 311 7.86 7.26 -5.43
C GLY A 311 7.10 7.34 -4.11
N PRO A 312 7.46 8.32 -3.26
CA PRO A 312 6.87 8.53 -1.95
C PRO A 312 5.34 8.63 -2.02
N ASP A 313 4.83 9.52 -2.87
CA ASP A 313 3.40 9.85 -2.94
C ASP A 313 2.65 9.12 -4.05
N CYS A 314 3.29 8.18 -4.75
CA CYS A 314 2.71 7.52 -5.92
C CYS A 314 2.25 8.50 -7.01
N THR A 315 3.04 9.56 -7.22
CA THR A 315 2.77 10.64 -8.20
C THR A 315 3.71 10.59 -9.39
N ASP A 316 4.88 9.96 -9.25
CA ASP A 316 5.88 9.87 -10.31
C ASP A 316 5.55 8.72 -11.24
N ILE A 317 5.88 8.84 -12.53
CA ILE A 317 5.50 7.86 -13.56
C ILE A 317 6.74 7.07 -14.01
N CYS A 318 6.68 5.74 -13.91
CA CYS A 318 7.75 4.85 -14.34
C CYS A 318 8.13 5.11 -15.82
N SER A 319 9.41 4.93 -16.14
CA SER A 319 9.90 5.00 -17.53
C SER A 319 9.03 4.16 -18.48
N MET A 320 8.75 4.68 -19.67
CA MET A 320 7.99 3.97 -20.70
C MET A 320 8.74 2.73 -21.23
N GLU A 321 10.04 2.63 -21.00
CA GLU A 321 10.87 1.47 -21.34
C GLU A 321 10.69 0.31 -20.33
N CYS A 322 10.17 0.60 -19.13
CA CYS A 322 9.79 -0.44 -18.19
C CYS A 322 8.66 -1.29 -18.79
N LYS A 323 8.82 -2.62 -18.79
CA LYS A 323 7.73 -3.53 -19.18
C LYS A 323 6.57 -3.37 -18.20
N ASN A 324 5.36 -3.19 -18.74
CA ASN A 324 4.12 -2.91 -17.99
C ASN A 324 4.23 -1.70 -17.05
N TYR A 325 5.12 -0.73 -17.33
CA TYR A 325 5.32 0.46 -16.50
C TYR A 325 5.58 0.15 -15.03
N THR A 326 6.21 -0.99 -14.74
CA THR A 326 6.48 -1.42 -13.37
C THR A 326 7.92 -1.07 -12.98
N CYS A 327 8.07 -0.25 -11.94
CA CYS A 327 9.36 0.14 -11.40
C CYS A 327 9.43 0.02 -9.87
N SER A 328 10.60 0.22 -9.29
CA SER A 328 10.81 0.31 -7.84
C SER A 328 10.38 1.67 -7.30
N TYR A 329 10.44 1.84 -5.98
CA TYR A 329 10.21 3.12 -5.32
C TYR A 329 11.11 4.26 -5.82
N GLU A 330 12.30 3.92 -6.31
CA GLU A 330 13.30 4.84 -6.85
C GLU A 330 13.15 5.03 -8.38
N GLY A 331 12.18 4.37 -9.01
CA GLY A 331 11.96 4.47 -10.45
C GLY A 331 12.77 3.47 -11.30
N TYR A 332 13.47 2.53 -10.66
CA TYR A 332 14.24 1.52 -11.38
C TYR A 332 13.29 0.49 -11.99
N CYS A 333 13.40 0.24 -13.28
CA CYS A 333 12.48 -0.71 -13.91
C CYS A 333 12.63 -2.08 -13.26
N ARG A 334 11.51 -2.77 -12.99
CA ARG A 334 11.57 -4.17 -12.53
C ARG A 334 11.82 -5.12 -13.70
N TYR A 335 11.30 -4.76 -14.87
CA TYR A 335 11.43 -5.53 -16.11
C TYR A 335 11.67 -4.57 -17.27
N CYS A 336 12.50 -4.98 -18.23
CA CYS A 336 12.73 -4.21 -19.46
C CYS A 336 12.01 -4.81 -20.65
N LYS A 337 11.57 -3.94 -21.57
CA LYS A 337 11.27 -4.34 -22.94
C LYS A 337 12.60 -4.70 -23.61
N ASN A 338 12.67 -5.78 -24.38
CA ASN A 338 13.84 -6.15 -25.20
C ASN A 338 15.17 -6.47 -24.46
N GLN A 339 15.13 -6.89 -23.19
CA GLN A 339 16.31 -7.35 -22.43
C GLN A 339 17.42 -6.30 -22.18
N THR A 340 17.13 -5.00 -22.34
CA THR A 340 18.07 -3.94 -21.96
C THR A 340 18.46 -4.08 -20.47
N LYS A 341 19.70 -3.76 -20.09
CA LYS A 341 20.19 -3.97 -18.70
C LYS A 341 20.32 -2.69 -17.86
N ALA A 342 20.13 -1.52 -18.46
CA ALA A 342 20.24 -0.25 -17.76
C ALA A 342 19.19 -0.09 -16.65
N LEU A 343 19.47 0.79 -15.68
CA LEU A 343 18.63 1.09 -14.52
C LEU A 343 17.17 1.38 -14.89
N HIS A 344 16.98 2.16 -15.97
CA HIS A 344 15.66 2.55 -16.50
C HIS A 344 15.33 1.91 -17.86
N CYS A 345 16.02 0.83 -18.23
CA CYS A 345 15.84 0.12 -19.51
C CYS A 345 16.07 0.96 -20.77
N VAL A 346 16.72 2.11 -20.65
CA VAL A 346 17.13 2.91 -21.81
C VAL A 346 18.41 2.30 -22.33
N ASP A 347 18.36 1.70 -23.53
CA ASP A 347 19.55 1.21 -24.20
C ASP A 347 20.53 2.36 -24.37
N CYS A 348 21.69 2.26 -23.74
CA CYS A 348 22.83 3.10 -24.05
C CYS A 348 23.35 2.72 -25.45
N LEU A 349 22.67 3.18 -26.49
CA LEU A 349 23.11 3.09 -27.87
C LEU A 349 24.44 3.83 -27.99
N LYS A 350 25.55 3.07 -27.96
CA LYS A 350 26.95 3.49 -28.22
C LYS A 350 27.45 4.64 -27.33
N GLY A 351 27.88 4.33 -26.10
CA GLY A 351 28.63 5.31 -25.30
C GLY A 351 28.79 5.00 -23.82
N CYS A 352 27.97 4.12 -23.24
CA CYS A 352 28.12 3.74 -21.82
C CYS A 352 29.13 2.59 -21.61
N GLY A 353 30.01 2.38 -22.60
CA GLY A 353 31.14 1.47 -22.48
C GLY A 353 32.24 2.14 -21.66
N ALA A 354 32.53 1.53 -20.50
CA ALA A 354 33.51 1.91 -19.49
C ALA A 354 33.08 3.08 -18.55
N ARG A 355 33.03 2.74 -17.26
CA ARG A 355 32.80 3.62 -16.11
C ARG A 355 33.95 4.65 -15.96
N ASP A 356 34.00 5.66 -16.80
CA ASP A 356 34.83 6.83 -16.50
C ASP A 356 34.02 7.79 -15.63
N ASN A 357 34.20 7.67 -14.30
CA ASN A 357 34.08 8.74 -13.30
C ASN A 357 33.07 9.87 -13.58
N ILE A 358 31.83 9.53 -13.94
CA ILE A 358 30.74 10.49 -13.85
C ILE A 358 30.46 10.61 -12.35
N LYS A 359 31.15 11.56 -11.70
CA LYS A 359 30.65 12.15 -10.46
C LYS A 359 29.20 12.48 -10.74
N THR A 360 28.30 11.90 -9.96
CA THR A 360 26.91 12.31 -9.84
C THR A 360 26.89 13.76 -9.38
N GLU A 361 27.20 14.70 -10.27
CA GLU A 361 26.44 15.93 -10.28
C GLU A 361 25.02 15.48 -10.54
N THR A 362 24.16 15.74 -9.56
CA THR A 362 22.71 15.78 -9.69
C THR A 362 22.38 16.72 -10.84
N THR A 363 22.56 16.23 -12.07
CA THR A 363 21.81 16.72 -13.21
C THR A 363 20.41 16.27 -12.89
N ASP A 364 19.62 17.20 -12.34
CA ASP A 364 18.19 17.17 -12.50
C ASP A 364 17.95 16.79 -13.96
N TYR A 365 17.55 15.53 -14.17
CA TYR A 365 17.04 15.07 -15.45
C TYR A 365 15.69 15.77 -15.59
N VAL A 366 15.75 17.07 -15.90
CA VAL A 366 14.66 17.80 -16.51
C VAL A 366 14.50 17.11 -17.85
N ILE A 367 13.62 16.09 -17.85
CA ILE A 367 13.00 15.59 -19.05
C ILE A 367 12.53 16.85 -19.77
N SER A 368 13.24 17.17 -20.85
CA SER A 368 12.89 18.22 -21.78
C SER A 368 11.70 17.75 -22.60
N GLY A 369 10.60 17.44 -21.91
CA GLY A 369 9.25 17.51 -22.43
C GLY A 369 8.69 18.76 -21.81
N LEU A 370 8.35 19.75 -22.64
CA LEU A 370 7.86 21.07 -22.25
C LEU A 370 7.09 21.03 -20.91
N ARG A 371 7.69 21.53 -19.83
CA ARG A 371 6.90 22.15 -18.76
C ARG A 371 6.29 23.40 -19.37
N VAL A 372 5.18 23.21 -20.07
CA VAL A 372 4.23 24.28 -20.30
C VAL A 372 3.84 24.72 -18.90
N SER A 373 4.38 25.86 -18.45
CA SER A 373 3.95 26.49 -17.21
C SER A 373 2.41 26.40 -17.15
N PRO A 374 1.78 26.13 -15.99
CA PRO A 374 0.33 26.14 -15.90
C PRO A 374 -0.26 27.43 -16.51
N VAL A 375 0.50 28.54 -16.50
CA VAL A 375 0.16 29.78 -17.21
C VAL A 375 -0.02 29.60 -18.72
N LEU A 376 0.90 28.90 -19.42
CA LEU A 376 0.79 28.65 -20.86
C LEU A 376 -0.34 27.67 -21.21
N SER A 377 -0.60 26.67 -20.34
CA SER A 377 -1.77 25.78 -20.47
C SER A 377 -3.07 26.59 -20.36
N TYR A 378 -3.16 27.46 -19.37
CA TYR A 378 -4.28 28.39 -19.21
C TYR A 378 -4.41 29.36 -20.41
N ILE A 379 -3.31 29.88 -20.93
CA ILE A 379 -3.32 30.75 -22.13
C ILE A 379 -3.86 29.98 -23.34
N MET A 380 -3.45 28.72 -23.55
CA MET A 380 -3.96 27.91 -24.66
C MET A 380 -5.45 27.57 -24.52
N ILE A 381 -5.92 27.30 -23.29
CA ILE A 381 -7.35 27.10 -23.01
C ILE A 381 -8.14 28.40 -23.26
N ILE A 382 -7.63 29.55 -22.82
CA ILE A 382 -8.27 30.86 -23.06
C ILE A 382 -8.31 31.17 -24.56
N ILE A 383 -7.22 30.94 -25.30
CA ILE A 383 -7.19 31.12 -26.75
C ILE A 383 -8.23 30.20 -27.42
N PHE A 384 -8.31 28.94 -27.00
CA PHE A 384 -9.28 27.99 -27.56
C PHE A 384 -10.74 28.41 -27.28
N ILE A 385 -11.05 28.88 -26.06
CA ILE A 385 -12.37 29.43 -25.71
C ILE A 385 -12.67 30.68 -26.53
N CYS A 386 -11.71 31.59 -26.71
CA CYS A 386 -11.87 32.78 -27.53
C CYS A 386 -12.15 32.43 -29.00
N VAL A 387 -11.46 31.44 -29.57
CA VAL A 387 -11.70 30.96 -30.93
C VAL A 387 -13.10 30.33 -31.05
N LEU A 388 -13.55 29.55 -30.07
CA LEU A 388 -14.91 28.99 -30.05
C LEU A 388 -15.98 30.09 -29.95
N ILE A 389 -15.75 31.14 -29.15
CA ILE A 389 -16.65 32.29 -29.05
C ILE A 389 -16.70 33.04 -30.38
N MET A 390 -15.55 33.30 -31.02
CA MET A 390 -15.51 33.97 -32.32
C MET A 390 -16.18 33.14 -33.44
N ALA A 391 -15.98 31.82 -33.43
CA ALA A 391 -16.64 30.92 -34.39
C ALA A 391 -18.17 30.87 -34.20
N THR A 392 -18.66 31.05 -32.98
CA THR A 392 -20.10 31.05 -32.70
C THR A 392 -20.74 32.43 -32.91
N THR A 393 -20.03 33.54 -32.70
CA THR A 393 -20.58 34.89 -32.94
C THR A 393 -20.76 35.20 -34.43
N ASP A 394 -19.91 34.65 -35.31
CA ASP A 394 -20.13 34.71 -36.76
C ASP A 394 -21.34 33.88 -37.19
N GLY A 395 -21.63 32.76 -36.50
CA GLY A 395 -22.87 32.00 -36.68
C GLY A 395 -24.13 32.74 -36.22
N VAL A 396 -24.04 33.51 -35.13
CA VAL A 396 -25.18 34.26 -34.56
C VAL A 396 -25.52 35.50 -35.39
N ARG A 397 -24.54 36.17 -36.03
CA ARG A 397 -24.81 37.26 -36.98
C ARG A 397 -25.59 36.79 -38.21
N GLY A 398 -25.33 35.57 -38.69
CA GLY A 398 -26.10 34.96 -39.78
C GLY A 398 -27.53 34.56 -39.37
N PHE A 399 -27.73 34.12 -38.13
CA PHE A 399 -29.02 33.61 -37.66
C PHE A 399 -30.02 34.71 -37.29
N LEU A 400 -29.56 35.86 -36.78
CA LEU A 400 -30.43 37.00 -36.43
C LEU A 400 -30.95 37.77 -37.66
N ALA A 401 -30.31 37.63 -38.83
CA ALA A 401 -30.81 38.19 -40.09
C ALA A 401 -32.02 37.42 -40.67
N ARG A 402 -32.27 36.16 -40.26
CA ARG A 402 -33.34 35.32 -40.83
C ARG A 402 -34.64 35.25 -40.00
N LYS A 403 -34.70 35.78 -38.77
CA LYS A 403 -35.89 35.64 -37.91
C LYS A 403 -36.87 36.81 -37.88
N LYS A 404 -36.65 37.89 -38.65
CA LYS A 404 -37.56 39.04 -38.67
C LYS A 404 -38.99 38.83 -39.22
N PRO A 405 -39.38 37.78 -39.97
CA PRO A 405 -40.77 37.64 -40.41
C PRO A 405 -41.64 36.68 -39.56
N LEU A 406 -41.11 35.97 -38.55
CA LEU A 406 -41.87 34.92 -37.83
C LEU A 406 -42.50 35.36 -36.50
N VAL A 407 -42.05 36.47 -35.91
CA VAL A 407 -42.54 36.95 -34.60
C VAL A 407 -43.84 37.77 -34.70
N GLN A 408 -44.21 38.23 -35.90
CA GLN A 408 -45.43 39.05 -36.09
C GLN A 408 -46.72 38.21 -36.20
N LYS A 409 -46.61 36.87 -36.31
CA LYS A 409 -47.77 35.97 -36.47
C LYS A 409 -48.31 35.41 -35.15
N TYR A 410 -47.50 35.38 -34.08
CA TYR A 410 -47.88 34.76 -32.80
C TYR A 410 -48.57 35.72 -31.81
N THR A 411 -48.40 37.02 -31.95
CA THR A 411 -48.98 38.01 -31.01
C THR A 411 -50.48 38.28 -31.24
N LYS A 412 -51.07 37.78 -32.33
CA LYS A 412 -52.51 37.97 -32.62
C LYS A 412 -53.44 36.85 -32.11
N GLU A 413 -52.91 35.73 -31.62
CA GLU A 413 -53.77 34.61 -31.18
C GLU A 413 -53.97 34.49 -29.66
N VAL A 414 -53.21 35.22 -28.83
CA VAL A 414 -53.23 35.05 -27.36
C VAL A 414 -54.26 35.93 -26.64
N GLU A 415 -54.92 36.89 -27.33
CA GLU A 415 -55.92 37.78 -26.69
C GLU A 415 -57.35 37.20 -26.59
N LYS A 416 -57.63 36.01 -27.13
CA LYS A 416 -58.95 35.39 -27.03
C LYS A 416 -58.91 34.14 -26.17
N LYS A 417 -59.02 34.31 -24.84
CA LYS A 417 -59.78 33.44 -23.90
C LYS A 417 -59.46 33.76 -22.42
N LYS A 418 -60.39 34.45 -21.75
CA LYS A 418 -60.63 34.38 -20.30
C LYS A 418 -62.06 33.88 -20.10
N PRO A 419 -62.29 32.88 -19.24
CA PRO A 419 -63.04 33.11 -17.99
C PRO A 419 -62.57 32.13 -16.88
N ALA A 420 -63.02 32.09 -15.62
CA ALA A 420 -63.64 32.99 -14.65
C ALA A 420 -63.41 32.31 -13.27
N LYS A 421 -63.27 33.10 -12.20
CA LYS A 421 -63.08 32.64 -10.82
C LYS A 421 -64.27 31.83 -10.30
N ARG A 422 -64.02 30.71 -9.62
CA ARG A 422 -64.98 30.09 -8.69
C ARG A 422 -64.29 29.70 -7.38
N ARG A 423 -64.93 30.11 -6.28
CA ARG A 423 -64.51 30.03 -4.88
C ARG A 423 -65.39 28.96 -4.22
N THR A 424 -64.80 28.00 -3.50
CA THR A 424 -65.56 27.15 -2.55
C THR A 424 -64.68 26.62 -1.43
N THR A 425 -65.36 26.41 -0.32
CA THR A 425 -64.94 26.40 1.08
C THR A 425 -64.69 24.98 1.61
N LEU A 426 -63.70 24.86 2.51
CA LEU A 426 -63.69 24.13 3.79
C LEU A 426 -64.48 22.79 3.93
N THR A 427 -63.81 21.68 4.27
CA THR A 427 -63.97 20.97 5.58
C THR A 427 -63.05 19.76 5.80
N ARG A 428 -62.47 19.78 7.01
CA ARG A 428 -61.88 18.77 7.92
C ARG A 428 -62.38 17.32 7.81
N LYS A 429 -61.46 16.33 7.84
CA LYS A 429 -61.44 15.22 8.84
C LYS A 429 -60.21 14.31 8.75
N THR A 430 -59.73 13.97 9.94
CA THR A 430 -58.65 13.07 10.36
C THR A 430 -59.05 11.59 10.26
N SER A 431 -58.09 10.70 9.96
CA SER A 431 -57.98 9.38 10.61
C SER A 431 -56.63 8.72 10.32
N ILE A 432 -55.86 8.48 11.38
CA ILE A 432 -54.65 7.66 11.44
C ILE A 432 -55.07 6.21 11.68
N LYS A 433 -54.59 5.26 10.87
CA LYS A 433 -54.68 3.82 11.14
C LYS A 433 -53.28 3.27 11.43
N ARG A 434 -53.07 2.83 12.67
CA ARG A 434 -51.96 1.97 13.13
C ARG A 434 -52.22 0.54 12.62
N LEU A 435 -51.20 -0.06 12.03
CA LEU A 435 -51.13 -1.49 11.70
C LEU A 435 -50.26 -2.18 12.75
N THR A 436 -50.87 -3.05 13.54
CA THR A 436 -50.24 -4.03 14.43
C THR A 436 -50.03 -5.31 13.64
N PHE A 437 -48.80 -5.83 13.59
CA PHE A 437 -48.49 -7.16 13.09
C PHE A 437 -48.32 -8.12 14.27
N GLN A 438 -49.08 -9.22 14.25
CA GLN A 438 -48.93 -10.38 15.13
C GLN A 438 -47.81 -11.28 14.59
N ALA A 439 -46.91 -11.71 15.48
CA ALA A 439 -45.96 -12.78 15.23
C ALA A 439 -46.58 -14.14 15.59
N PRO A 440 -46.31 -15.22 14.82
CA PRO A 440 -46.73 -16.56 15.19
C PRO A 440 -45.74 -17.23 16.14
N SER A 441 -46.32 -17.97 17.08
CA SER A 441 -45.73 -18.86 18.07
C SER A 441 -44.99 -20.05 17.44
N THR A 442 -43.77 -20.30 17.89
CA THR A 442 -43.01 -21.53 17.61
C THR A 442 -43.20 -22.52 18.76
N GLU A 443 -43.73 -23.69 18.41
CA GLU A 443 -43.88 -24.84 19.30
C GLU A 443 -42.52 -25.50 19.60
N LEU A 444 -42.39 -25.91 20.85
CA LEU A 444 -41.34 -26.77 21.38
C LEU A 444 -41.54 -28.21 20.90
N ILE A 445 -40.51 -28.79 20.29
CA ILE A 445 -40.29 -30.24 20.27
C ILE A 445 -38.82 -30.47 20.60
N GLY A 446 -38.59 -31.10 21.75
CA GLY A 446 -37.29 -31.62 22.12
C GLY A 446 -37.00 -32.94 21.42
N ASP A 447 -35.72 -33.23 21.21
CA ASP A 447 -35.15 -34.49 21.66
C ASP A 447 -33.63 -34.39 21.69
N SER A 448 -33.08 -34.64 22.87
CA SER A 448 -31.67 -34.68 23.19
C SER A 448 -31.27 -36.15 23.28
N SER A 449 -30.62 -36.68 22.25
CA SER A 449 -29.78 -37.87 22.36
C SER A 449 -28.89 -38.01 21.12
N LEU A 450 -27.60 -37.67 21.26
CA LEU A 450 -26.47 -38.47 20.76
C LEU A 450 -25.16 -37.77 21.15
N LEU A 451 -24.72 -38.06 22.38
CA LEU A 451 -23.35 -37.89 22.82
C LEU A 451 -22.64 -39.21 22.53
N GLN A 452 -21.70 -39.23 21.59
CA GLN A 452 -20.59 -40.19 21.61
C GLN A 452 -19.43 -39.77 20.69
N SER A 453 -18.24 -39.75 21.32
CA SER A 453 -16.89 -39.93 20.77
C SER A 453 -16.39 -38.94 19.71
N ILE A 454 -15.39 -38.13 20.09
CA ILE A 454 -13.96 -38.40 19.84
C ILE A 454 -13.17 -37.31 20.58
N ASN A 455 -12.54 -37.69 21.70
CA ASN A 455 -11.53 -36.90 22.41
C ASN A 455 -10.42 -37.88 22.80
N SER A 456 -9.27 -37.80 22.12
CA SER A 456 -7.96 -38.17 22.68
C SER A 456 -6.86 -37.90 21.66
N PHE A 457 -6.18 -36.75 21.78
CA PHE A 457 -4.79 -36.63 21.33
C PHE A 457 -3.90 -36.53 22.58
N PRO A 458 -2.81 -37.32 22.66
CA PRO A 458 -2.01 -37.42 23.87
C PRO A 458 -1.07 -36.22 24.05
N SER A 459 -1.01 -35.77 25.30
CA SER A 459 -0.01 -34.85 25.83
C SER A 459 1.39 -35.46 25.72
N ALA A 460 2.29 -34.78 25.01
CA ALA A 460 3.69 -35.18 24.91
C ALA A 460 4.40 -34.88 26.22
N LYS A 461 4.76 -35.96 26.93
CA LYS A 461 5.68 -35.94 28.07
C LYS A 461 7.07 -35.51 27.63
N SER A 462 7.64 -34.60 28.41
CA SER A 462 9.06 -34.30 28.47
C SER A 462 9.89 -35.56 28.76
N LEU A 463 11.03 -35.70 28.08
CA LEU A 463 12.10 -36.60 28.47
C LEU A 463 13.44 -35.84 28.51
N PRO A 464 14.38 -36.30 29.34
CA PRO A 464 15.37 -35.47 30.02
C PRO A 464 16.69 -35.34 29.28
N SER A 465 17.42 -34.29 29.68
CA SER A 465 18.84 -34.04 29.43
C SER A 465 19.73 -35.00 30.22
N GLU A 466 20.70 -35.61 29.54
CA GLU A 466 22.02 -36.10 29.99
C GLU A 466 22.56 -36.93 28.79
N THR A 467 23.81 -36.89 28.34
CA THR A 467 25.09 -36.81 29.04
C THR A 467 26.20 -36.40 28.06
N SER A 468 27.28 -35.86 28.64
CA SER A 468 28.64 -35.73 28.14
C SER A 468 29.25 -37.01 27.55
N ILE A 469 29.99 -36.89 26.44
CA ILE A 469 31.42 -37.28 26.26
C ILE A 469 32.06 -36.21 25.38
#